data_AF-A0A934CUT5-F1
#
_entry.id   AF-A0A934CUT5-F1
#
_cell.length_a   1.000
_cell.length_b   1.000
_cell.length_c   1.000
_cell.angle_alpha   90.00
_cell.angle_beta   90.00
_cell.angle_gamma   90.00
#
_symmetry.space_group_name_H-M   'P 1'
#
loop_
_entity.id
_entity.type
_entity.pdbx_description
1 polymer ?
#
loop_
_entity_poly.entity_id
_entity_poly.type
_entity_poly.pdbx_seq_one_letter_code
_entity_poly.pdbx_strand_id
1 'polypeptide(L)'
;MQVNVEYFFRLVYECFHGACPVSAAGLAAWLAHLWLYLIVIGYVLSALALFLIIYATVRLFELREREEKYYNTLLVAPETAEGVRSRWQHIESLASGAQPSEWREAIIEADIMLDEALARHGYQGDNIGERLRSVDATEIRTLQNAWEAHRVRNRIAHEGAAFPISETLARRTVAHYGTVLREFKVI
;
A
#
# COMPACT_ATOMS: atom_id res chain seq x y z
N MET A 1 -33.19 36.11 20.59
CA MET A 1 -32.60 37.20 21.40
C MET A 1 -31.71 38.01 20.47
N GLN A 2 -32.23 39.11 19.92
CA GLN A 2 -31.49 39.95 18.97
C GLN A 2 -30.58 40.87 19.78
N VAL A 3 -29.28 40.85 19.49
CA VAL A 3 -28.32 41.76 20.11
C VAL A 3 -28.62 43.16 19.59
N ASN A 4 -29.04 44.06 20.49
CA ASN A 4 -29.32 45.45 20.12
C ASN A 4 -28.00 46.20 19.91
N VAL A 5 -27.68 46.44 18.65
CA VAL A 5 -26.42 47.03 18.21
C VAL A 5 -26.29 48.49 18.70
N GLU A 6 -27.40 49.23 18.80
CA GLU A 6 -27.39 50.61 19.33
C GLU A 6 -26.99 50.66 20.80
N TYR A 7 -27.42 49.67 21.59
CA TYR A 7 -27.04 49.57 23.01
C TYR A 7 -25.53 49.37 23.17
N PHE A 8 -24.92 48.53 22.31
CA PHE A 8 -23.48 48.30 22.32
C PHE A 8 -22.69 49.57 21.95
N PHE A 9 -23.10 50.28 20.89
CA PHE A 9 -22.43 51.53 20.49
C PHE A 9 -22.56 52.62 21.55
N ARG A 10 -23.72 52.74 22.19
CA ARG A 10 -23.92 53.68 23.29
C ARG A 10 -23.01 53.38 24.48
N LEU A 11 -22.87 52.10 24.84
CA LEU A 11 -21.99 51.64 25.92
C LEU A 11 -20.51 51.97 25.64
N VAL A 12 -20.07 51.80 24.39
CA VAL A 12 -18.71 52.16 23.96
C VAL A 12 -18.50 53.68 24.00
N TYR A 13 -19.47 54.46 23.51
CA TYR A 13 -19.43 55.93 23.49
C TYR A 13 -19.31 56.53 24.90
N GLU A 14 -20.12 56.04 25.85
CA GLU A 14 -20.09 56.49 27.26
C GLU A 14 -18.76 56.10 27.95
N CYS A 15 -18.15 54.97 27.57
CA CYS A 15 -16.84 54.56 28.08
C CYS A 15 -15.69 55.46 27.59
N PHE A 16 -15.71 55.90 26.32
CA PHE A 16 -14.71 56.85 25.78
C PHE A 16 -14.80 58.25 26.42
N HIS A 17 -15.96 58.65 26.94
CA HIS A 17 -16.19 59.95 27.57
C HIS A 17 -16.03 59.93 29.11
N GLY A 18 -15.40 58.88 29.65
CA GLY A 18 -15.00 58.82 31.07
C GLY A 18 -16.06 58.30 32.04
N ALA A 19 -17.24 57.90 31.55
CA ALA A 19 -18.31 57.32 32.35
C ALA A 19 -18.45 55.82 32.03
N CYS A 20 -17.35 55.06 32.07
CA CYS A 20 -17.38 53.65 31.70
C CYS A 20 -18.15 52.84 32.77
N PRO A 21 -19.32 52.27 32.43
CA PRO A 21 -20.13 51.51 33.39
C PRO A 21 -19.55 50.10 33.62
N VAL A 22 -18.55 49.70 32.83
CA VAL A 22 -17.92 48.38 32.86
C VAL A 22 -16.54 48.51 33.51
N SER A 23 -16.33 47.84 34.64
CA SER A 23 -15.02 47.84 35.29
C SER A 23 -14.02 47.00 34.48
N ALA A 24 -12.76 47.46 34.39
CA ALA A 24 -11.69 46.71 33.73
C ALA A 24 -11.50 45.31 34.36
N ALA A 25 -11.71 45.20 35.67
CA ALA A 25 -11.70 43.92 36.40
C ALA A 25 -12.84 42.98 35.95
N GLY A 26 -14.04 43.52 35.68
CA GLY A 26 -15.17 42.74 35.19
C GLY A 26 -14.95 42.20 33.77
N LEU A 27 -14.38 43.02 32.88
CA LEU A 27 -13.99 42.57 31.53
C LEU A 27 -12.89 41.52 31.57
N ALA A 28 -11.85 41.72 32.40
CA ALA A 28 -10.78 40.74 32.57
C ALA A 28 -11.30 39.40 33.11
N ALA A 29 -12.20 39.43 34.10
CA ALA A 29 -12.85 38.23 34.61
C ALA A 29 -13.67 37.54 33.53
N TRP A 30 -14.48 38.27 32.77
CA TRP A 30 -15.29 37.70 31.68
C TRP A 30 -14.40 37.05 30.59
N LEU A 31 -13.33 37.73 30.18
CA LEU A 31 -12.35 37.19 29.22
C LEU A 31 -11.64 35.94 29.74
N ALA A 32 -11.31 35.89 31.04
CA ALA A 32 -10.70 34.72 31.65
C ALA A 32 -11.65 33.49 31.62
N HIS A 33 -12.94 33.69 31.91
CA HIS A 33 -13.93 32.62 31.80
C HIS A 33 -14.10 32.16 30.35
N LEU A 34 -14.18 33.10 29.40
CA LEU A 34 -14.28 32.77 27.97
C LEU A 34 -13.06 31.98 27.48
N TRP A 35 -11.86 32.39 27.89
CA TRP A 35 -10.61 31.71 27.58
C TRP A 35 -10.59 30.28 28.16
N LEU A 36 -11.03 30.10 29.40
CA LEU A 36 -11.13 28.79 30.03
C LEU A 36 -12.11 27.87 29.28
N TYR A 37 -13.27 28.38 28.85
CA TYR A 37 -14.21 27.61 28.05
C TYR A 37 -13.63 27.17 26.70
N LEU A 38 -12.92 28.06 26.00
CA LEU A 38 -12.25 27.72 24.74
C LEU A 38 -11.21 26.60 24.92
N ILE A 39 -10.41 26.66 25.99
CA ILE A 39 -9.43 25.62 26.31
C ILE A 39 -10.11 24.29 26.60
N VAL A 40 -11.16 24.28 27.43
CA VAL A 40 -11.89 23.06 27.79
C VAL A 40 -12.52 22.43 26.56
N ILE A 41 -13.18 23.21 25.70
CA ILE A 41 -13.77 22.73 24.45
C ILE A 41 -12.68 22.19 23.52
N GLY A 42 -11.54 22.87 23.42
CA GLY A 42 -10.40 22.44 22.62
C GLY A 42 -9.85 21.08 23.06
N TYR A 43 -9.65 20.88 24.37
CA TYR A 43 -9.21 19.60 24.90
C TYR A 43 -10.22 18.48 24.67
N VAL A 44 -11.52 18.75 24.82
CA VAL A 44 -12.58 17.76 24.54
C VAL A 44 -12.58 17.36 23.06
N LEU A 45 -12.48 18.33 22.14
CA LEU A 45 -12.40 18.07 20.71
C LEU A 45 -11.13 17.29 20.34
N SER A 46 -9.99 17.64 20.93
CA SER A 46 -8.73 16.93 20.71
C SER A 46 -8.79 15.48 21.19
N ALA A 47 -9.35 15.23 22.37
CA ALA A 47 -9.55 13.88 22.90
C ALA A 47 -10.49 13.05 22.02
N LEU A 48 -11.57 13.64 21.53
CA LEU A 48 -12.52 12.97 20.62
C LEU A 48 -11.87 12.67 19.26
N ALA A 49 -11.11 13.61 18.70
CA ALA A 49 -10.37 13.37 17.46
C ALA A 49 -9.32 12.27 17.62
N LEU A 50 -8.59 12.24 18.73
CA LEU A 50 -7.62 11.18 19.03
C LEU A 50 -8.31 9.82 19.12
N PHE A 51 -9.44 9.74 19.82
CA PHE A 51 -10.24 8.52 19.91
C PHE A 51 -10.70 8.02 18.52
N LEU A 52 -11.20 8.93 17.68
CA LEU A 52 -11.63 8.59 16.32
C LEU A 52 -10.45 8.11 15.44
N ILE A 53 -9.28 8.73 15.57
CA ILE A 53 -8.07 8.32 14.84
C ILE A 53 -7.68 6.90 15.28
N ILE A 54 -7.60 6.63 16.58
CA ILE A 54 -7.27 5.29 17.10
C ILE A 54 -8.29 4.25 16.63
N TYR A 55 -9.58 4.57 16.71
CA TYR A 55 -10.63 3.69 16.22
C TYR A 55 -10.49 3.42 14.72
N ALA A 56 -10.28 4.47 13.92
CA ALA A 56 -10.13 4.34 12.47
C ALA A 56 -8.89 3.54 12.09
N THR A 57 -7.75 3.73 12.77
CA THR A 57 -6.53 2.95 12.50
C THR A 57 -6.73 1.49 12.86
N VAL A 58 -7.22 1.18 14.07
CA VAL A 58 -7.50 -0.22 14.48
C VAL A 58 -8.47 -0.87 13.51
N ARG A 59 -9.57 -0.20 13.17
CA ARG A 59 -10.57 -0.71 12.23
C ARG A 59 -9.99 -0.95 10.83
N LEU A 60 -9.09 -0.09 10.38
CA LEU A 60 -8.43 -0.21 9.09
C LEU A 60 -7.40 -1.35 9.08
N PHE A 61 -6.70 -1.58 10.18
CA PHE A 61 -5.84 -2.75 10.35
C PHE A 61 -6.67 -4.05 10.37
N GLU A 62 -7.77 -4.11 11.12
CA GLU A 62 -8.67 -5.27 11.13
C GLU A 62 -9.26 -5.56 9.75
N LEU A 63 -9.62 -4.52 9.00
CA LEU A 63 -10.15 -4.68 7.65
C LEU A 63 -9.08 -5.22 6.70
N ARG A 64 -7.86 -4.70 6.77
CA ARG A 64 -6.71 -5.20 5.99
C ARG A 64 -6.42 -6.67 6.27
N GLU A 65 -6.45 -7.11 7.53
CA GLU A 65 -6.24 -8.53 7.85
C GLU A 65 -7.35 -9.43 7.30
N ARG A 66 -8.59 -8.95 7.27
CA ARG A 66 -9.72 -9.69 6.68
C ARG A 66 -9.61 -9.76 5.17
N GLU A 67 -9.24 -8.65 4.53
CA GLU A 67 -8.97 -8.58 3.10
C GLU A 67 -7.81 -9.51 2.74
N GLU A 68 -6.71 -9.48 3.47
CA GLU A 68 -5.57 -10.38 3.24
C GLU A 68 -5.99 -11.84 3.34
N LYS A 69 -6.78 -12.23 4.35
CA LYS A 69 -7.29 -13.61 4.46
C LYS A 69 -8.24 -13.96 3.31
N TYR A 70 -9.17 -13.07 2.95
CA TYR A 70 -10.17 -13.33 1.91
C TYR A 70 -9.54 -13.38 0.50
N TYR A 71 -8.68 -12.42 0.16
CA TYR A 71 -7.96 -12.38 -1.11
C TYR A 71 -6.83 -13.42 -1.17
N ASN A 72 -6.13 -13.72 -0.06
CA ASN A 72 -5.24 -14.89 -0.03
C ASN A 72 -6.02 -16.18 -0.20
N THR A 73 -7.24 -16.37 0.31
CA THR A 73 -7.98 -17.61 0.03
C THR A 73 -8.51 -17.72 -1.40
N LEU A 74 -8.68 -16.61 -2.11
CA LEU A 74 -9.04 -16.61 -3.54
C LEU A 74 -7.83 -16.80 -4.46
N LEU A 75 -6.62 -16.40 -4.01
CA LEU A 75 -5.35 -16.61 -4.71
C LEU A 75 -4.66 -17.92 -4.30
N VAL A 76 -4.93 -18.41 -3.09
CA VAL A 76 -4.45 -19.65 -2.47
C VAL A 76 -5.65 -20.57 -2.25
N ALA A 77 -6.27 -21.02 -3.34
CA ALA A 77 -6.82 -22.37 -3.31
C ALA A 77 -5.63 -23.32 -3.02
N PRO A 78 -5.79 -24.35 -2.17
CA PRO A 78 -4.67 -25.19 -1.76
C PRO A 78 -3.99 -25.71 -3.03
N GLU A 79 -2.77 -25.25 -3.26
CA GLU A 79 -1.87 -25.78 -4.27
C GLU A 79 -1.62 -27.24 -3.90
N THR A 80 -2.50 -28.14 -4.32
CA THR A 80 -2.12 -29.52 -4.54
C THR A 80 -0.91 -29.46 -5.48
N ALA A 81 0.03 -30.38 -5.37
CA ALA A 81 1.13 -30.46 -6.35
C ALA A 81 0.60 -30.47 -7.80
N GLU A 82 -0.64 -30.92 -8.01
CA GLU A 82 -1.39 -30.81 -9.26
C GLU A 82 -1.70 -29.37 -9.68
N GLY A 83 -2.06 -28.46 -8.76
CA GLY A 83 -2.30 -27.05 -9.05
C GLY A 83 -1.05 -26.32 -9.54
N VAL A 84 0.09 -26.48 -8.86
CA VAL A 84 1.37 -25.88 -9.29
C VAL A 84 1.82 -26.43 -10.63
N ARG A 85 1.71 -27.75 -10.80
CA ARG A 85 2.04 -28.41 -12.06
C ARG A 85 1.14 -27.92 -13.20
N SER A 86 -0.17 -27.79 -12.95
CA SER A 86 -1.13 -27.28 -13.94
C SER A 86 -0.82 -25.82 -14.32
N ARG A 87 -0.46 -24.99 -13.34
CA ARG A 87 -0.06 -23.60 -13.57
C ARG A 87 1.22 -23.51 -14.40
N TRP A 88 2.24 -24.31 -14.07
CA TRP A 88 3.47 -24.36 -14.86
C TRP A 88 3.23 -24.85 -16.30
N GLN A 89 2.42 -25.90 -16.48
CA GLN A 89 2.02 -26.39 -17.80
C GLN A 89 1.28 -25.33 -18.62
N HIS A 90 0.45 -24.52 -17.97
CA HIS A 90 -0.22 -23.40 -18.63
C HIS A 90 0.79 -22.34 -19.09
N ILE A 91 1.76 -21.96 -18.27
CA ILE A 91 2.86 -21.06 -18.64
C ILE A 91 3.63 -21.63 -19.85
N GLU A 92 3.96 -22.91 -19.84
CA GLU A 92 4.64 -23.57 -20.96
C GLU A 92 3.79 -23.52 -22.24
N SER A 93 2.48 -23.71 -22.13
CA SER A 93 1.55 -23.61 -23.27
C SER A 93 1.54 -22.20 -23.86
N LEU A 94 1.45 -21.17 -23.03
CA LEU A 94 1.49 -19.76 -23.44
C LEU A 94 2.84 -19.39 -24.07
N ALA A 95 3.95 -19.87 -23.49
CA ALA A 95 5.28 -19.64 -24.03
C ALA A 95 5.51 -20.32 -25.39
N SER A 96 4.77 -21.39 -25.66
CA SER A 96 4.75 -22.10 -26.95
C SER A 96 3.70 -21.58 -27.94
N GLY A 97 2.89 -20.61 -27.52
CA GLY A 97 1.87 -19.97 -28.33
C GLY A 97 2.45 -19.18 -29.50
N ALA A 98 1.57 -18.64 -30.35
CA ALA A 98 1.96 -17.93 -31.56
C ALA A 98 1.77 -16.41 -31.46
N GLN A 99 1.18 -15.91 -30.35
CA GLN A 99 0.88 -14.50 -30.18
C GLN A 99 1.81 -13.82 -29.17
N PRO A 100 2.28 -12.59 -29.45
CA PRO A 100 3.04 -11.78 -28.50
C PRO A 100 2.32 -11.51 -27.17
N SER A 101 0.98 -11.55 -27.13
CA SER A 101 0.21 -11.41 -25.90
C SER A 101 0.40 -12.64 -24.98
N GLU A 102 0.33 -13.84 -25.54
CA GLU A 102 0.55 -15.11 -24.80
C GLU A 102 1.96 -15.16 -24.22
N TRP A 103 2.96 -14.74 -25.00
CA TRP A 103 4.34 -14.69 -24.53
C TRP A 103 4.55 -13.71 -23.37
N ARG A 104 3.87 -12.56 -23.39
CA ARG A 104 3.93 -11.59 -22.27
C ARG A 104 3.25 -12.16 -21.04
N GLU A 105 2.09 -12.78 -21.22
CA GLU A 105 1.35 -13.44 -20.16
C GLU A 105 2.19 -14.54 -19.50
N ALA A 106 2.84 -15.41 -20.30
CA ALA A 106 3.74 -16.45 -19.80
C ALA A 106 4.87 -15.89 -18.92
N ILE A 107 5.48 -14.77 -19.33
CA ILE A 107 6.58 -14.15 -18.57
C ILE A 107 6.09 -13.49 -17.30
N ILE A 108 4.93 -12.83 -17.33
CA ILE A 108 4.33 -12.18 -16.15
C ILE A 108 3.95 -13.24 -15.13
N GLU A 109 3.27 -14.30 -15.57
CA GLU A 109 2.80 -15.38 -14.70
C GLU A 109 3.99 -16.16 -14.08
N ALA A 110 5.04 -16.41 -14.86
CA ALA A 110 6.26 -17.04 -14.36
C ALA A 110 7.02 -16.18 -13.33
N ASP A 111 6.99 -14.86 -13.47
CA ASP A 111 7.59 -13.92 -12.52
C ASP A 111 6.80 -13.85 -11.20
N ILE A 112 5.46 -13.98 -11.27
CA ILE A 112 4.62 -14.11 -10.08
C ILE A 112 4.96 -15.42 -9.33
N MET A 113 5.07 -16.55 -10.05
CA MET A 113 5.49 -17.81 -9.43
C MET A 113 6.89 -17.73 -8.79
N LEU A 114 7.82 -16.99 -9.40
CA LEU A 114 9.13 -16.74 -8.81
C LEU A 114 9.01 -15.94 -7.50
N ASP A 115 8.18 -14.89 -7.48
CA ASP A 115 7.99 -14.08 -6.28
C ASP A 115 7.43 -14.89 -5.11
N GLU A 116 6.40 -15.70 -5.37
CA GLU A 116 5.83 -16.62 -4.40
C GLU A 116 6.88 -17.62 -3.89
N ALA A 117 7.72 -18.16 -4.78
CA ALA A 117 8.81 -19.05 -4.40
C ALA A 117 9.82 -18.35 -3.48
N LEU A 118 10.24 -17.13 -3.82
CA LEU A 118 11.18 -16.35 -3.00
C LEU A 118 10.60 -16.02 -1.62
N ALA A 119 9.32 -15.63 -1.55
CA ALA A 119 8.63 -15.40 -0.27
C ALA A 119 8.56 -16.68 0.57
N ARG A 120 8.19 -17.82 -0.03
CA ARG A 120 8.10 -19.11 0.69
C ARG A 120 9.45 -19.55 1.27
N HIS A 121 10.55 -19.19 0.62
CA HIS A 121 11.91 -19.44 1.11
C HIS A 121 12.43 -18.37 2.11
N GLY A 122 11.63 -17.36 2.44
CA GLY A 122 11.92 -16.39 3.50
C GLY A 122 12.74 -15.17 3.07
N TYR A 123 12.97 -14.96 1.78
CA TYR A 123 13.70 -13.81 1.27
C TYR A 123 12.92 -12.52 1.46
N GLN A 124 13.59 -11.51 2.04
CA GLN A 124 12.96 -10.24 2.43
C GLN A 124 13.01 -9.22 1.28
N GLY A 125 11.97 -8.41 1.17
CA GLY A 125 11.85 -7.33 0.18
C GLY A 125 10.41 -7.08 -0.26
N ASP A 126 10.09 -5.83 -0.58
CA ASP A 126 8.74 -5.39 -0.97
C ASP A 126 8.40 -5.78 -2.42
N ASN A 127 9.42 -6.05 -3.22
CA ASN A 127 9.30 -6.51 -4.60
C ASN A 127 10.36 -7.56 -4.93
N ILE A 128 10.18 -8.26 -6.07
CA ILE A 128 11.11 -9.30 -6.55
C ILE A 128 12.54 -8.78 -6.66
N GLY A 129 12.73 -7.55 -7.14
CA GLY A 129 14.07 -6.97 -7.27
C GLY A 129 14.78 -6.82 -5.91
N GLU A 130 14.06 -6.45 -4.86
CA GLU A 130 14.58 -6.41 -3.50
C GLU A 130 14.82 -7.80 -2.91
N ARG A 131 13.90 -8.74 -3.14
CA ARG A 131 14.07 -10.14 -2.72
C ARG A 131 15.28 -10.78 -3.37
N LEU A 132 15.49 -10.57 -4.67
CA LEU A 132 16.67 -11.05 -5.38
C LEU A 132 17.98 -10.39 -4.93
N ARG A 133 17.92 -9.19 -4.34
CA ARG A 133 19.09 -8.53 -3.73
C ARG A 133 19.40 -9.05 -2.33
N SER A 134 18.40 -9.52 -1.59
CA SER A 134 18.58 -10.06 -0.24
C SER A 134 19.11 -11.50 -0.25
N VAL A 135 18.97 -12.21 -1.37
CA VAL A 135 19.56 -13.54 -1.59
C VAL A 135 21.10 -13.47 -1.57
N ASP A 136 21.74 -14.31 -0.77
CA ASP A 136 23.17 -14.58 -0.89
C ASP A 136 23.43 -15.47 -2.13
N ALA A 137 24.36 -15.05 -2.99
CA ALA A 137 24.72 -15.78 -4.21
C ALA A 137 25.25 -17.21 -3.94
N THR A 138 25.64 -17.53 -2.72
CA THR A 138 26.05 -18.87 -2.30
C THR A 138 24.87 -19.81 -2.01
N GLU A 139 23.67 -19.28 -1.73
CA GLU A 139 22.48 -20.06 -1.41
C GLU A 139 21.75 -20.57 -2.65
N ILE A 140 21.74 -19.79 -3.74
CA ILE A 140 20.98 -20.10 -4.96
C ILE A 140 21.89 -20.06 -6.17
N ARG A 141 22.08 -21.21 -6.82
CA ARG A 141 22.96 -21.34 -8.00
C ARG A 141 22.38 -20.65 -9.22
N THR A 142 21.05 -20.55 -9.28
CA THR A 142 20.32 -20.00 -10.42
C THR A 142 19.94 -18.54 -10.26
N LEU A 143 20.51 -17.82 -9.28
CA LEU A 143 20.20 -16.41 -9.00
C LEU A 143 20.34 -15.51 -10.24
N GLN A 144 21.36 -15.76 -11.07
CA GLN A 144 21.55 -15.01 -12.32
C GLN A 144 20.39 -15.25 -13.32
N ASN A 145 19.88 -16.48 -13.41
CA ASN A 145 18.72 -16.79 -14.27
C ASN A 145 17.49 -15.99 -13.81
N ALA A 146 17.26 -15.92 -12.50
CA ALA A 146 16.17 -15.13 -11.92
C ALA A 146 16.30 -13.63 -12.29
N TRP A 147 17.50 -13.06 -12.15
CA TRP A 147 17.77 -11.67 -12.52
C TRP A 147 17.61 -11.40 -14.02
N GLU A 148 18.04 -12.32 -14.88
CA GLU A 148 17.88 -12.19 -16.33
C GLU A 148 16.41 -12.24 -16.74
N ALA A 149 15.65 -13.16 -16.16
CA ALA A 149 14.23 -13.31 -16.46
C ALA A 149 13.42 -12.11 -15.96
N HIS A 150 13.65 -11.69 -14.71
CA HIS A 150 12.98 -10.54 -14.10
C HIS A 150 13.23 -9.23 -14.88
N ARG A 151 14.45 -9.06 -15.44
CA ARG A 151 14.76 -7.90 -16.31
C ARG A 151 13.94 -7.86 -17.59
N VAL A 152 13.58 -9.01 -18.16
CA VAL A 152 12.69 -9.05 -19.34
C VAL A 152 11.27 -8.67 -18.92
N ARG A 153 10.78 -9.19 -17.79
CA ARG A 153 9.47 -8.78 -17.24
C ARG A 153 9.41 -7.29 -16.95
N ASN A 154 10.45 -6.71 -16.35
CA ASN A 154 10.48 -5.27 -16.06
C ASN A 154 10.44 -4.41 -17.33
N ARG A 155 11.10 -4.84 -18.41
CA ARG A 155 10.97 -4.17 -19.71
C ARG A 155 9.55 -4.25 -20.26
N ILE A 156 8.89 -5.42 -20.15
CA ILE A 156 7.48 -5.55 -20.54
C ILE A 156 6.59 -4.60 -19.73
N ALA A 157 6.84 -4.44 -18.43
CA ALA A 157 6.07 -3.52 -17.59
C ALA A 157 6.30 -2.03 -17.95
N HIS A 158 7.53 -1.66 -18.33
CA HIS A 158 7.89 -0.28 -18.63
C HIS A 158 7.52 0.15 -20.06
N GLU A 159 7.76 -0.72 -21.04
CA GLU A 159 7.56 -0.45 -22.47
C GLU A 159 6.21 -0.99 -22.99
N GLY A 160 5.55 -1.88 -22.24
CA GLY A 160 4.23 -2.41 -22.57
C GLY A 160 4.16 -3.08 -23.94
N ALA A 161 3.20 -2.63 -24.75
CA ALA A 161 2.99 -3.14 -26.11
C ALA A 161 4.14 -2.78 -27.07
N ALA A 162 4.93 -1.74 -26.76
CA ALA A 162 6.05 -1.31 -27.61
C ALA A 162 7.26 -2.25 -27.51
N PHE A 163 7.37 -3.05 -26.45
CA PHE A 163 8.46 -4.01 -26.30
C PHE A 163 8.37 -5.10 -27.38
N PRO A 164 9.38 -5.25 -28.25
CA PRO A 164 9.38 -6.28 -29.29
C PRO A 164 9.75 -7.62 -28.66
N ILE A 165 8.74 -8.37 -28.22
CA ILE A 165 8.92 -9.74 -27.74
C ILE A 165 8.92 -10.72 -28.92
N SER A 166 9.92 -11.60 -28.95
CA SER A 166 10.00 -12.72 -29.88
C SER A 166 9.77 -14.05 -29.17
N GLU A 167 9.33 -15.06 -29.91
CA GLU A 167 9.15 -16.42 -29.38
C GLU A 167 10.42 -16.94 -28.71
N THR A 168 11.58 -16.77 -29.36
CA THR A 168 12.87 -17.20 -28.82
C THR A 168 13.19 -16.51 -27.50
N LEU A 169 12.94 -15.20 -27.40
CA LEU A 169 13.16 -14.47 -26.16
C LEU A 169 12.20 -14.95 -25.07
N ALA A 170 10.93 -15.16 -25.40
CA ALA A 170 9.92 -15.64 -24.46
C ALA A 170 10.27 -17.02 -23.91
N ARG A 171 10.53 -17.98 -24.79
CA ARG A 171 10.93 -19.36 -24.42
C ARG A 171 12.20 -19.36 -23.57
N ARG A 172 13.22 -18.57 -23.92
CA ARG A 172 14.46 -18.46 -23.13
C ARG A 172 14.18 -17.89 -21.74
N THR A 173 13.37 -16.83 -21.66
CA THR A 173 12.98 -16.18 -20.40
C THR A 173 12.23 -17.16 -19.48
N VAL A 174 11.25 -17.88 -20.02
CA VAL A 174 10.51 -18.90 -19.28
C VAL A 174 11.41 -20.07 -18.85
N ALA A 175 12.37 -20.48 -19.68
CA ALA A 175 13.35 -21.50 -19.30
C ALA A 175 14.25 -21.06 -18.13
N HIS A 176 14.61 -19.78 -18.05
CA HIS A 176 15.33 -19.23 -16.90
C HIS A 176 14.47 -19.31 -15.63
N TYR A 177 13.19 -18.91 -15.67
CA TYR A 177 12.28 -19.07 -14.53
C TYR A 177 12.16 -20.55 -14.11
N GLY A 178 11.94 -21.45 -15.06
CA GLY A 178 11.79 -22.88 -14.78
C GLY A 178 13.05 -23.48 -14.14
N THR A 179 14.23 -22.98 -14.49
CA THR A 179 15.49 -23.42 -13.88
C THR A 179 15.58 -23.04 -12.40
N VAL A 180 15.10 -21.85 -12.05
CA VAL A 180 15.05 -21.37 -10.66
C VAL A 180 13.97 -22.08 -9.86
N LEU A 181 12.77 -22.22 -10.42
CA LEU A 181 11.65 -22.88 -9.76
C LEU A 181 11.92 -24.37 -9.47
N ARG A 182 12.67 -25.06 -10.34
CA ARG A 182 13.17 -26.42 -10.09
C ARG A 182 14.16 -26.47 -8.93
N GLU A 183 15.08 -25.51 -8.84
CA GLU A 183 16.01 -25.42 -7.70
C GLU A 183 15.24 -25.25 -6.38
N PHE A 184 14.18 -24.44 -6.40
CA PHE A 184 13.28 -24.25 -5.27
C PHE A 184 12.29 -25.39 -5.01
N LYS A 185 12.30 -26.46 -5.82
CA LYS A 185 11.36 -27.60 -5.75
C LYS A 185 9.89 -27.18 -5.81
N VAL A 186 9.60 -26.12 -6.55
CA VAL A 186 8.23 -25.66 -6.81
C VAL A 186 7.62 -26.47 -7.96
N ILE A 187 8.42 -26.76 -8.99
CA ILE A 187 8.04 -27.53 -10.18
C ILE A 187 8.93 -28.76 -10.38
#